data_AF-A0A7Y2PJW9-F1
#
_entry.id   AF-A0A7Y2PJW9-F1
#
_cell.length_a   1.000
_cell.length_b   1.000
_cell.length_c   1.000
_cell.angle_alpha   90.00
_cell.angle_beta   90.00
_cell.angle_gamma   90.00
#
_symmetry.space_group_name_H-M   'P 1'
#
loop_
_entity.id
_entity.type
_entity.pdbx_description
1 polymer ?
#
loop_
_entity_poly.entity_id
_entity_poly.type
_entity_poly.pdbx_seq_one_letter_code
_entity_poly.pdbx_strand_id
1 'polypeptide(L)'
;MSVNRPLVFVDLDDTLFQTARKMGDEPRFPATLDVDGQPNGFMSATQKSFVEWLLATADVVPVTARSIEAYQRVQLPFVHGAHRAM
;
A
#
# COMPACT_ATOMS: atom_id res chain seq x y z
N MET A 1 7.60 -25.37 -11.25
CA MET A 1 8.52 -25.23 -10.09
C MET A 1 7.78 -24.43 -9.04
N SER A 2 7.66 -24.90 -7.79
CA SER A 2 7.06 -24.05 -6.76
C SER A 2 8.01 -22.90 -6.47
N VAL A 3 7.51 -21.68 -6.63
CA VAL A 3 8.27 -20.49 -6.30
C VAL A 3 8.30 -20.41 -4.77
N ASN A 4 9.47 -20.62 -4.15
CA ASN A 4 9.63 -20.57 -2.69
C ASN A 4 9.78 -19.11 -2.22
N ARG A 5 8.85 -18.24 -2.64
CA ARG A 5 8.78 -16.85 -2.20
C ARG A 5 7.92 -16.77 -0.93
N PRO A 6 8.24 -15.86 0.00
CA PRO A 6 7.39 -15.62 1.16
C PRO A 6 5.99 -15.18 0.72
N LEU A 7 4.97 -15.73 1.37
CA LEU A 7 3.61 -15.19 1.33
C LEU A 7 3.45 -14.21 2.50
N VAL A 8 3.21 -12.94 2.22
CA VAL A 8 3.14 -11.88 3.23
C VAL A 8 1.74 -11.27 3.25
N PHE A 9 1.05 -11.42 4.36
CA PHE A 9 -0.19 -10.70 4.65
C PHE A 9 0.15 -9.38 5.34
N VAL A 10 -0.34 -8.26 4.81
CA VAL A 10 0.04 -6.93 5.28
C VAL A 10 -1.17 -6.02 5.46
N ASP A 11 -1.23 -5.35 6.60
CA ASP A 11 -2.17 -4.26 6.81
C ASP A 11 -1.76 -3.00 6.02
N LEU A 12 -2.67 -2.06 5.82
CA LEU A 12 -2.45 -0.89 4.97
C LEU A 12 -2.24 0.40 5.77
N ASP A 13 -3.32 0.93 6.33
CA ASP A 13 -3.33 2.22 7.02
C ASP A 13 -2.51 2.16 8.32
N ASP A 14 -1.63 3.13 8.52
CA ASP A 14 -0.66 3.20 9.61
C ASP A 14 0.36 2.04 9.68
N THR A 15 0.34 1.14 8.69
CA THR A 15 1.35 0.08 8.49
C THR A 15 2.28 0.46 7.33
N LEU A 16 1.74 0.59 6.11
CA LEU A 16 2.50 0.94 4.92
C LEU A 16 2.50 2.43 4.63
N PHE A 17 1.42 3.13 4.99
CA PHE A 17 1.24 4.56 4.74
C PHE A 17 0.25 5.17 5.74
N GLN A 18 0.24 6.50 5.83
CA GLN A 18 -0.62 7.24 6.75
C GLN A 18 -1.08 8.59 6.17
N THR A 19 -2.07 9.21 6.79
CA THR A 19 -2.50 10.58 6.44
C THR A 19 -1.43 11.62 6.77
N ALA A 20 -1.36 12.71 6.00
CA ALA A 20 -0.42 13.83 6.19
C ALA A 20 -0.28 14.35 7.63
N ARG A 21 -1.39 14.43 8.39
CA ARG A 21 -1.39 14.92 9.79
C ARG A 21 -0.62 14.04 10.78
N LYS A 22 -0.31 12.79 10.40
CA LYS A 22 0.44 11.82 11.23
C LYS A 22 1.94 11.81 10.92
N MET A 23 2.40 12.68 10.01
CA MET A 23 3.79 12.76 9.58
C MET A 23 4.44 14.06 10.03
N GLY A 24 5.76 14.03 10.19
CA GLY A 24 6.57 15.24 10.36
C GLY A 24 6.73 16.04 9.07
N ASP A 25 7.67 16.97 9.06
CA ASP A 25 8.01 17.83 7.90
C ASP A 25 8.97 17.15 6.90
N GLU A 26 8.86 15.82 6.78
CA GLU A 26 9.68 15.01 5.89
C GLU A 26 9.03 14.87 4.50
N PRO A 27 9.81 14.56 3.44
CA PRO A 27 9.25 14.28 2.12
C PRO A 27 8.21 13.17 2.16
N ARG A 28 7.09 13.39 1.46
CA ARG A 28 5.92 12.50 1.45
C ARG A 28 5.69 11.96 0.04
N PHE A 29 5.45 10.65 -0.04
CA PHE A 29 5.18 9.97 -1.30
C PHE A 29 3.73 9.49 -1.33
N PRO A 30 2.90 9.93 -2.29
CA PRO A 30 1.51 9.50 -2.38
C PRO A 30 1.37 7.98 -2.45
N ALA A 31 0.46 7.43 -1.64
CA ALA A 31 0.11 6.02 -1.60
C ALA A 31 -1.38 5.76 -1.81
N THR A 32 -2.24 6.74 -1.48
CA THR A 32 -3.69 6.65 -1.73
C THR A 32 -4.25 7.97 -2.22
N LEU A 33 -5.34 7.88 -2.99
CA LEU A 33 -6.14 9.03 -3.43
C LEU A 33 -7.48 9.10 -2.67
N ASP A 34 -8.02 10.30 -2.52
CA ASP A 34 -9.40 10.52 -2.11
C ASP A 34 -10.39 10.35 -3.28
N VAL A 35 -11.67 10.62 -3.01
CA VAL A 35 -12.75 10.47 -3.98
C VAL A 35 -12.64 11.44 -5.17
N ASP A 36 -11.92 12.55 -5.01
CA ASP A 36 -11.68 13.56 -6.03
C ASP A 36 -10.35 13.34 -6.77
N GLY A 37 -9.64 12.23 -6.47
CA GLY A 37 -8.37 11.88 -7.08
C GLY A 37 -7.18 12.64 -6.50
N GLN A 38 -7.33 13.33 -5.36
CA GLN A 38 -6.22 14.03 -4.71
C GLN A 38 -5.48 13.11 -3.72
N PRO A 39 -4.14 13.24 -3.58
CA PRO A 39 -3.39 12.47 -2.59
C PRO A 39 -3.87 12.72 -1.16
N ASN A 40 -4.23 11.64 -0.45
CA ASN A 40 -4.69 11.72 0.95
C ASN A 40 -3.98 10.76 1.92
N GLY A 41 -3.21 9.81 1.41
CA GLY A 41 -2.36 8.90 2.19
C GLY A 41 -0.95 8.87 1.61
N PHE A 42 0.05 8.81 2.48
CA PHE A 42 1.43 9.05 2.15
C PHE A 42 2.37 8.07 2.86
N MET A 43 3.48 7.75 2.19
CA MET A 43 4.63 7.05 2.74
C MET A 43 5.75 8.04 3.06
N SER A 44 6.51 7.76 4.12
CA SER A 44 7.86 8.31 4.29
C SER A 44 8.84 7.68 3.29
N ALA A 45 10.06 8.21 3.19
CA ALA A 45 11.10 7.63 2.35
C ALA A 45 11.40 6.16 2.74
N THR A 46 11.46 5.85 4.04
CA THR A 46 11.70 4.48 4.53
C THR A 46 10.55 3.54 4.18
N GLN A 47 9.30 3.98 4.35
CA GLN A 47 8.13 3.19 3.98
C GLN A 47 8.08 2.89 2.48
N LYS A 48 8.37 3.88 1.64
CA LYS A 48 8.45 3.70 0.18
C LYS A 48 9.48 2.63 -0.20
N SER A 49 10.70 2.76 0.33
CA SER A 49 11.76 1.78 0.07
C SER A 49 11.40 0.37 0.58
N PHE A 50 10.76 0.28 1.74
CA PHE A 50 10.29 -0.99 2.30
C PHE A 50 9.23 -1.65 1.40
N VAL A 51 8.23 -0.90 0.96
CA VAL A 51 7.16 -1.40 0.07
C VAL A 51 7.74 -1.86 -1.27
N GLU A 52 8.64 -1.08 -1.88
CA GLU A 52 9.29 -1.44 -3.14
C GLU A 52 10.08 -2.76 -3.02
N TRP A 53 10.86 -2.91 -1.95
CA TRP A 53 11.57 -4.16 -1.66
C TRP A 53 10.61 -5.34 -1.41
N LEU A 54 9.57 -5.13 -0.61
CA LEU A 54 8.63 -6.17 -0.22
C LEU A 54 7.88 -6.72 -1.45
N LEU A 55 7.36 -5.83 -2.30
CA LEU A 55 6.67 -6.21 -3.53
C LEU A 55 7.60 -6.89 -4.55
N ALA A 56 8.89 -6.53 -4.58
CA ALA A 56 9.86 -7.19 -5.45
C ALA A 56 10.24 -8.61 -4.97
N THR A 57 10.17 -8.88 -3.67
CA THR A 57 10.76 -10.09 -3.06
C THR A 57 9.77 -11.10 -2.50
N ALA A 58 8.51 -10.72 -2.29
CA ALA A 58 7.47 -11.59 -1.76
C ALA A 58 6.21 -11.63 -2.65
N ASP A 59 5.31 -12.55 -2.35
CA ASP A 59 3.92 -12.52 -2.80
C ASP A 59 3.11 -11.85 -1.69
N VAL A 60 2.65 -10.61 -1.95
CA VAL A 60 2.06 -9.75 -0.91
C VAL A 60 0.56 -9.66 -1.09
N VAL A 61 -0.18 -9.96 -0.02
CA VAL A 61 -1.65 -9.90 0.04
C VAL A 61 -2.06 -8.84 1.07
N PRO A 62 -2.67 -7.73 0.64
CA PRO A 62 -3.18 -6.73 1.57
C PRO A 62 -4.40 -7.26 2.33
N VAL A 63 -4.41 -7.06 3.64
CA VAL A 63 -5.47 -7.43 4.58
C VAL A 63 -5.91 -6.15 5.29
N THR A 64 -7.05 -5.61 4.91
CA THR A 64 -7.43 -4.24 5.28
C THR A 64 -8.88 -4.14 5.72
N ALA A 65 -9.18 -3.17 6.58
CA ALA A 65 -10.53 -2.76 6.94
C ALA A 65 -11.18 -1.83 5.90
N ARG A 66 -10.44 -1.40 4.86
CA ARG A 66 -10.99 -0.57 3.79
C ARG A 66 -12.11 -1.29 3.04
N SER A 67 -13.13 -0.54 2.63
CA SER A 67 -14.09 -1.01 1.62
C SER A 67 -13.38 -1.24 0.28
N ILE A 68 -14.02 -1.98 -0.63
CA ILE A 68 -13.46 -2.26 -1.96
C ILE A 68 -13.16 -0.95 -2.70
N GLU A 69 -14.06 0.03 -2.66
CA GLU A 69 -13.89 1.33 -3.32
C GLU A 69 -12.72 2.11 -2.72
N ALA A 70 -12.56 2.08 -1.39
CA ALA A 70 -11.45 2.73 -0.72
C ALA A 70 -10.11 2.02 -0.98
N TYR A 71 -10.13 0.71 -1.18
CA TYR A 71 -8.96 -0.08 -1.57
C TYR A 71 -8.55 0.20 -3.03
N GLN A 72 -9.49 0.36 -3.96
CA GLN A 72 -9.20 0.69 -5.37
C GLN A 72 -8.44 2.01 -5.56
N ARG A 73 -8.47 2.91 -4.57
CA ARG A 73 -7.73 4.17 -4.60
C ARG A 73 -6.30 4.06 -4.05
N VAL A 74 -5.88 2.88 -3.58
CA VAL A 74 -4.49 2.61 -3.20
C VAL A 74 -3.63 2.51 -4.47
N GLN A 75 -2.55 3.29 -4.52
CA GLN A 75 -1.66 3.45 -5.67
C GLN A 75 -0.44 2.51 -5.60
N LEU A 76 -0.52 1.43 -4.81
CA LEU A 76 0.53 0.42 -4.69
C LEU A 76 0.26 -0.76 -5.63
N PRO A 77 1.26 -1.28 -6.36
CA PRO A 77 1.06 -2.29 -7.40
C PRO A 77 0.96 -3.72 -6.83
N PHE A 78 -0.03 -3.96 -5.96
CA PHE A 78 -0.32 -5.31 -5.46
C PHE A 78 -0.81 -6.20 -6.62
N VAL A 79 -0.18 -7.37 -6.78
CA VAL A 79 -0.54 -8.36 -7.80
C VAL A 79 -1.41 -9.50 -7.25
N HIS A 80 -1.48 -9.63 -5.93
CA HIS A 80 -2.31 -10.59 -5.19
C HIS A 80 -3.21 -9.83 -4.21
N GLY A 81 -4.47 -10.24 -4.01
CA GLY A 81 -5.38 -9.53 -3.10
C GLY A 81 -6.88 -9.67 -3.42
N ALA A 82 -7.70 -9.18 -2.48
CA ALA A 82 -9.14 -9.46 -2.37
C ALA A 82 -10.04 -8.87 -3.47
N HIS A 83 -9.53 -8.01 -4.36
CA HIS A 83 -10.29 -7.62 -5.54
C HIS A 83 -9.37 -7.28 -6.71
N ARG A 84 -9.34 -8.17 -7.71
CA ARG A 84 -9.10 -7.75 -9.09
C ARG A 84 -10.39 -7.06 -9.54
N ALA A 85 -10.35 -5.76 -9.80
CA ALA A 85 -11.26 -5.22 -10.80
C ALA A 85 -10.75 -5.77 -12.14
N MET A 86 -11.59 -6.59 -12.77
CA MET A 86 -11.39 -7.02 -14.15
C MET A 86 -11.64 -5.84 -15.09
#